data_AF-A0AAV3F363-F1
#
_entry.id   AF-A0AAV3F363-F1
#
_cell.length_a   1.000
_cell.length_b   1.000
_cell.length_c   1.000
_cell.angle_alpha   90.00
_cell.angle_beta   90.00
_cell.angle_gamma   90.00
#
_symmetry.space_group_name_H-M   'P 1'
#
loop_
_entity.id
_entity.type
_entity.pdbx_description
1 polymer ?
#
loop_
_entity_poly.entity_id
_entity_poly.type
_entity_poly.pdbx_seq_one_letter_code
_entity_poly.pdbx_strand_id
1 'polypeptide(L)'
;MKKQTLFSLLFLGMSAVSLTACSSSDDIQITEEAQNNSKMFGKWELVEKAELDVDGRIVKETLASDLNVPAQTVDYYKGGITIQTDYSNQKDSQGNYYNERSPRQWMLSGNKLYLGISKSLEQNAEQIYDIRVLSQDRLIIERKIDVKDGNRYTSNVSSIKIIYKKVN
;
A
#
# COMPACT_ATOMS: atom_id res chain seq x y z
N MET A 1 -29.76 -19.36 71.56
CA MET A 1 -30.36 -18.04 71.82
C MET A 1 -30.11 -17.12 70.63
N LYS A 2 -31.18 -16.45 70.16
CA LYS A 2 -31.29 -15.16 69.43
C LYS A 2 -30.01 -14.27 69.49
N LYS A 3 -29.51 -13.59 68.43
CA LYS A 3 -30.06 -12.45 67.65
C LYS A 3 -29.07 -12.09 66.49
N GLN A 4 -29.55 -11.90 65.25
CA GLN A 4 -29.66 -10.64 64.46
C GLN A 4 -28.32 -10.01 63.98
N THR A 5 -27.97 -10.11 62.68
CA THR A 5 -28.05 -9.09 61.58
C THR A 5 -27.18 -7.83 61.82
N LEU A 6 -26.35 -7.30 60.90
CA LEU A 6 -26.61 -6.87 59.50
C LEU A 6 -25.28 -6.59 58.75
N PHE A 7 -25.26 -7.01 57.47
CA PHE A 7 -24.92 -6.27 56.24
C PHE A 7 -23.64 -5.42 56.04
N SER A 8 -22.91 -5.78 54.97
CA SER A 8 -22.64 -5.00 53.73
C SER A 8 -21.17 -5.13 53.30
N LEU A 9 -20.91 -5.95 52.29
CA LEU A 9 -20.75 -5.57 50.87
C LEU A 9 -19.36 -4.97 50.59
N LEU A 10 -18.51 -5.76 49.93
CA LEU A 10 -17.85 -5.30 48.71
C LEU A 10 -17.42 -6.50 47.85
N PHE A 11 -18.05 -6.50 46.68
CA PHE A 11 -17.96 -7.38 45.52
C PHE A 11 -16.54 -7.38 44.91
N LEU A 12 -16.04 -8.58 44.62
CA LEU A 12 -15.84 -9.18 43.29
C LEU A 12 -14.63 -8.67 42.49
N GLY A 13 -13.71 -9.61 42.27
CA GLY A 13 -12.73 -9.62 41.19
C GLY A 13 -12.45 -11.07 40.81
N MET A 14 -13.45 -11.75 40.21
CA MET A 14 -13.29 -13.10 39.66
C MET A 14 -12.56 -13.03 38.33
N SER A 15 -11.29 -13.40 38.31
CA SER A 15 -10.56 -13.74 37.09
C SER A 15 -10.85 -15.19 36.71
N ALA A 16 -11.99 -15.43 36.04
CA ALA A 16 -12.24 -16.73 35.42
C ALA A 16 -11.70 -16.70 33.99
N VAL A 17 -10.52 -17.30 33.80
CA VAL A 17 -10.00 -17.62 32.47
C VAL A 17 -10.69 -18.90 32.02
N SER A 18 -11.82 -18.77 31.31
CA SER A 18 -12.45 -19.90 30.65
C SER A 18 -11.89 -20.05 29.24
N LEU A 19 -10.99 -21.02 29.09
CA LEU A 19 -10.74 -21.69 27.82
C LEU A 19 -12.03 -22.40 27.39
N THR A 20 -12.60 -22.01 26.26
CA THR A 20 -13.48 -22.87 25.47
C THR A 20 -13.12 -22.73 24.01
N ALA A 21 -12.56 -23.81 23.46
CA ALA A 21 -12.41 -24.01 22.04
C ALA A 21 -13.76 -24.31 21.37
N CYS A 22 -13.82 -23.97 20.08
CA CYS A 22 -14.69 -24.51 19.03
C CYS A 22 -16.19 -24.19 19.06
N SER A 23 -16.60 -23.30 18.15
CA SER A 23 -17.76 -23.54 17.30
C SER A 23 -17.41 -23.11 15.88
N SER A 24 -17.51 -24.04 14.94
CA SER A 24 -17.38 -23.80 13.51
C SER A 24 -18.53 -22.93 12.99
N SER A 25 -18.23 -21.71 12.55
CA SER A 25 -18.84 -21.18 11.34
C SER A 25 -17.71 -20.74 10.41
N ASP A 26 -17.78 -21.14 9.15
CA ASP A 26 -16.93 -20.63 8.06
C ASP A 26 -17.30 -19.19 7.70
N ASP A 27 -17.50 -18.33 8.72
CA ASP A 27 -17.52 -16.89 8.51
C ASP A 27 -16.05 -16.46 8.53
N ILE A 28 -15.43 -16.47 7.35
CA ILE A 28 -14.15 -15.80 7.13
C ILE A 28 -14.39 -14.33 7.46
N GLN A 29 -14.09 -13.94 8.71
CA GLN A 29 -14.01 -12.54 9.09
C GLN A 29 -12.93 -11.93 8.20
N ILE A 30 -13.35 -11.17 7.19
CA ILE A 30 -12.44 -10.45 6.32
C ILE A 30 -11.74 -9.43 7.23
N THR A 31 -10.48 -9.68 7.55
CA THR A 31 -9.67 -8.74 8.33
C THR A 31 -9.61 -7.40 7.62
N GLU A 32 -9.44 -6.29 8.34
CA GLU A 32 -9.26 -4.97 7.73
C GLU A 32 -8.10 -4.96 6.71
N GLU A 33 -7.07 -5.80 6.95
CA GLU A 33 -5.98 -6.05 6.00
C GLU A 33 -6.46 -6.69 4.70
N ALA A 34 -7.34 -7.69 4.77
CA ALA A 34 -7.93 -8.32 3.59
C ALA A 34 -8.88 -7.35 2.83
N GLN A 35 -9.60 -6.48 3.54
CA GLN A 35 -10.41 -5.43 2.91
C GLN A 35 -9.54 -4.40 2.17
N ASN A 36 -8.45 -3.95 2.78
CA ASN A 36 -7.54 -2.98 2.15
C ASN A 36 -6.77 -3.60 0.97
N ASN A 37 -6.36 -4.86 1.06
CA ASN A 37 -5.75 -5.58 -0.07
C ASN A 37 -6.68 -5.64 -1.29
N SER A 38 -7.98 -5.81 -1.08
CA SER A 38 -8.94 -5.90 -2.19
C SER A 38 -9.04 -4.60 -3.02
N LYS A 39 -8.93 -3.43 -2.37
CA LYS A 39 -8.95 -2.12 -3.06
C LYS A 39 -7.73 -1.95 -3.96
N MET A 40 -6.60 -2.54 -3.59
CA MET A 40 -5.36 -2.45 -4.34
C MET A 40 -5.43 -3.20 -5.70
N PHE A 41 -6.18 -4.30 -5.77
CA PHE A 41 -6.15 -5.19 -6.94
C PHE A 41 -6.64 -4.54 -8.23
N GLY A 42 -5.99 -4.86 -9.35
CA GLY A 42 -6.32 -4.34 -10.67
C GLY A 42 -5.30 -3.32 -11.17
N LYS A 43 -5.66 -2.66 -12.27
CA LYS A 43 -4.77 -1.75 -12.99
C LYS A 43 -4.91 -0.31 -12.49
N TRP A 44 -3.77 0.34 -12.38
CA TRP A 44 -3.64 1.74 -11.99
C TRP A 44 -2.81 2.49 -13.03
N GLU A 45 -3.24 3.68 -13.41
CA GLU A 45 -2.54 4.57 -14.35
C GLU A 45 -1.87 5.69 -13.56
N LEU A 46 -0.59 5.93 -13.85
CA LEU A 46 0.16 7.04 -13.27
C LEU A 46 -0.50 8.36 -13.67
N VAL A 47 -0.68 9.24 -12.70
CA VAL A 47 -1.17 10.62 -12.93
C VAL A 47 0.00 11.59 -12.81
N GLU A 48 0.75 11.48 -11.71
CA GLU A 48 1.75 12.47 -11.32
C GLU A 48 2.78 11.85 -10.38
N LYS A 49 4.02 12.33 -10.50
CA LYS A 49 5.07 12.18 -9.52
C LYS A 49 5.53 13.56 -9.05
N ALA A 50 5.56 13.77 -7.74
CA ALA A 50 6.05 14.99 -7.12
C ALA A 50 7.24 14.71 -6.19
N GLU A 51 8.28 15.51 -6.32
CA GLU A 51 9.43 15.58 -5.42
C GLU A 51 9.15 16.68 -4.39
N LEU A 52 9.23 16.34 -3.11
CA LEU A 52 8.86 17.22 -2.00
C LEU A 52 10.08 17.60 -1.17
N ASP A 53 10.12 18.82 -0.65
CA ASP A 53 11.13 19.25 0.34
C ASP A 53 10.80 18.74 1.75
N VAL A 54 11.60 19.12 2.76
CA VAL A 54 11.43 18.71 4.16
C VAL A 54 10.13 19.23 4.79
N ASP A 55 9.59 20.33 4.26
CA ASP A 55 8.32 20.94 4.71
C ASP A 55 7.11 20.34 3.96
N GLY A 56 7.35 19.42 3.01
CA GLY A 56 6.32 18.81 2.17
C GLY A 56 5.87 19.68 1.00
N ARG A 57 6.60 20.75 0.68
CA ARG A 57 6.32 21.60 -0.49
C ARG A 57 6.86 20.94 -1.75
N ILE A 58 6.16 21.12 -2.87
CA ILE A 58 6.58 20.57 -4.16
C ILE A 58 7.81 21.35 -4.65
N VAL A 59 8.92 20.62 -4.82
CA VAL A 59 10.14 21.12 -5.46
C VAL A 59 10.07 20.92 -6.98
N LYS A 60 9.52 19.78 -7.39
CA LYS A 60 9.34 19.42 -8.79
C LYS A 60 8.12 18.54 -8.96
N GLU A 61 7.35 18.82 -10.00
CA GLU A 61 6.24 18.00 -10.46
C GLU A 61 6.60 17.38 -11.81
N THR A 62 6.15 16.16 -12.05
CA THR A 62 6.30 15.47 -13.33
C THR A 62 5.00 14.74 -13.63
N LEU A 63 4.32 15.16 -14.69
CA LEU A 63 3.07 14.57 -15.10
C LEU A 63 3.32 13.26 -15.85
N ALA A 64 2.34 12.37 -15.85
CA ALA A 64 2.46 11.09 -16.55
C ALA A 64 2.80 11.25 -18.05
N SER A 65 2.24 12.29 -18.68
CA SER A 65 2.50 12.64 -20.09
C SER A 65 3.95 12.99 -20.39
N ASP A 66 4.71 13.42 -19.38
CA ASP A 66 6.12 13.81 -19.53
C ASP A 66 7.05 12.59 -19.44
N LEU A 67 6.56 11.46 -18.91
CA LEU A 67 7.31 10.24 -18.68
C LEU A 67 7.05 9.19 -19.75
N ASN A 68 5.77 8.94 -20.04
CA ASN A 68 5.34 7.88 -20.93
C ASN A 68 4.12 8.34 -21.73
N VAL A 69 4.06 7.92 -22.99
CA VAL A 69 2.87 8.11 -23.83
C VAL A 69 2.52 6.77 -24.47
N PRO A 70 1.45 6.08 -24.04
CA PRO A 70 0.52 6.40 -22.95
C PRO A 70 1.16 6.43 -21.56
N ALA A 71 0.42 6.92 -20.56
CA ALA A 71 0.88 6.93 -19.17
C ALA A 71 1.28 5.52 -18.68
N GLN A 72 2.30 5.45 -17.84
CA GLN A 72 2.72 4.22 -17.16
C GLN A 72 1.53 3.60 -16.43
N THR A 73 1.45 2.26 -16.44
CA THR A 73 0.46 1.52 -15.65
C THR A 73 1.12 0.56 -14.67
N VAL A 74 0.42 0.25 -13.59
CA VAL A 74 0.81 -0.78 -12.62
C VAL A 74 -0.39 -1.66 -12.31
N ASP A 75 -0.24 -2.97 -12.53
CA ASP A 75 -1.28 -3.95 -12.29
C ASP A 75 -0.97 -4.77 -11.03
N TYR A 76 -1.81 -4.68 -10.00
CA TYR A 76 -1.66 -5.46 -8.77
C TYR A 76 -2.56 -6.69 -8.78
N TYR A 77 -1.96 -7.87 -8.74
CA TYR A 77 -2.66 -9.14 -8.80
C TYR A 77 -2.82 -9.76 -7.41
N LYS A 78 -3.91 -10.53 -7.25
CA LYS A 78 -4.08 -11.42 -6.10
C LYS A 78 -2.89 -12.40 -6.05
N GLY A 79 -2.31 -12.58 -4.86
CA GLY A 79 -1.10 -13.40 -4.68
C GLY A 79 0.21 -12.60 -4.65
N GLY A 80 0.15 -11.27 -4.59
CA GLY A 80 1.32 -10.44 -4.31
C GLY A 80 2.25 -10.22 -5.50
N ILE A 81 1.75 -10.37 -6.73
CA ILE A 81 2.47 -10.04 -7.96
C ILE A 81 1.99 -8.68 -8.47
N THR A 82 2.92 -7.82 -8.88
CA THR A 82 2.63 -6.57 -9.56
C THR A 82 3.40 -6.49 -10.87
N ILE A 83 2.83 -5.83 -11.89
CA ILE A 83 3.51 -5.59 -13.17
C ILE A 83 3.44 -4.10 -13.47
N GLN A 84 4.60 -3.44 -13.45
CA GLN A 84 4.72 -2.09 -14.00
C GLN A 84 4.90 -2.18 -15.50
N THR A 85 4.17 -1.37 -16.26
CA THR A 85 4.27 -1.27 -17.72
C THR A 85 4.62 0.16 -18.11
N ASP A 86 5.80 0.33 -18.69
CA ASP A 86 6.32 1.60 -19.18
C ASP A 86 6.14 1.67 -20.70
N TYR A 87 5.47 2.70 -21.21
CA TYR A 87 5.19 2.85 -22.64
C TYR A 87 6.15 3.84 -23.31
N SER A 88 6.51 3.52 -24.54
CA SER A 88 7.15 4.46 -25.48
C SER A 88 6.09 5.09 -26.37
N ASN A 89 6.32 6.33 -26.81
CA ASN A 89 5.45 7.03 -27.76
C ASN A 89 5.49 6.44 -29.18
N GLN A 90 6.39 5.49 -29.44
CA GLN A 90 6.50 4.79 -30.70
C GLN A 90 5.42 3.71 -30.84
N LYS A 91 4.91 3.56 -32.06
CA LYS A 91 3.93 2.53 -32.41
C LYS A 91 4.49 1.49 -33.37
N ASP A 92 4.02 0.25 -33.25
CA ASP A 92 4.24 -0.80 -34.25
C ASP A 92 3.38 -0.57 -35.51
N SER A 93 3.51 -1.45 -36.51
CA SER A 93 2.75 -1.35 -37.76
C SER A 93 1.25 -1.65 -37.59
N GLN A 94 0.84 -2.18 -36.43
CA GLN A 94 -0.55 -2.42 -36.05
C GLN A 94 -1.13 -1.28 -35.19
N GLY A 95 -0.33 -0.27 -34.85
CA GLY A 95 -0.73 0.89 -34.06
C GLY A 95 -0.64 0.71 -32.54
N ASN A 96 -0.06 -0.40 -32.05
CA ASN A 96 0.17 -0.61 -30.61
C ASN A 96 1.43 0.11 -30.15
N TYR A 97 1.41 0.63 -28.92
CA TYR A 97 2.58 1.25 -28.33
C TYR A 97 3.58 0.20 -27.84
N TYR A 98 4.86 0.43 -28.16
CA TYR A 98 5.93 -0.36 -27.55
C TYR A 98 5.91 -0.16 -26.04
N ASN A 99 6.15 -1.23 -25.30
CA ASN A 99 6.19 -1.19 -23.84
C ASN A 99 7.22 -2.15 -23.27
N GLU A 100 7.69 -1.82 -22.07
CA GLU A 100 8.48 -2.68 -21.20
C GLU A 100 7.65 -3.08 -19.99
N ARG A 101 7.70 -4.37 -19.63
CA ARG A 101 6.95 -4.92 -18.49
C ARG A 101 7.91 -5.42 -17.43
N SER A 102 7.83 -4.81 -16.25
CA SER A 102 8.67 -5.09 -15.10
C SER A 102 7.86 -5.78 -13.99
N PRO A 103 7.86 -7.12 -13.91
CA PRO A 103 7.20 -7.84 -12.82
C PRO A 103 7.94 -7.66 -11.51
N ARG A 104 7.20 -7.43 -10.43
CA ARG A 104 7.70 -7.36 -9.05
C ARG A 104 6.72 -8.06 -8.11
N GLN A 105 7.12 -8.21 -6.86
CA GLN A 105 6.26 -8.62 -5.77
C GLN A 105 5.83 -7.42 -4.94
N TRP A 106 4.65 -7.55 -4.33
CA TRP A 106 4.10 -6.54 -3.44
C TRP A 106 3.35 -7.15 -2.26
N MET A 107 3.25 -6.35 -1.20
CA MET A 107 2.45 -6.66 0.00
C MET A 107 2.01 -5.35 0.65
N LEU A 108 0.81 -5.35 1.24
CA LEU A 108 0.43 -4.35 2.22
C LEU A 108 0.58 -4.93 3.62
N SER A 109 1.16 -4.13 4.51
CA SER A 109 1.13 -4.37 5.94
C SER A 109 0.81 -3.04 6.62
N GLY A 110 -0.33 -2.98 7.30
CA GLY A 110 -0.90 -1.73 7.81
C GLY A 110 -1.05 -0.68 6.70
N ASN A 111 -0.43 0.48 6.90
CA ASN A 111 -0.42 1.60 5.95
C ASN A 111 0.80 1.62 5.02
N LYS A 112 1.53 0.51 4.89
CA LYS A 112 2.74 0.44 4.07
C LYS A 112 2.56 -0.48 2.88
N LEU A 113 3.06 -0.03 1.72
CA LEU A 113 3.22 -0.82 0.51
C LEU A 113 4.69 -1.20 0.34
N TYR A 114 4.96 -2.50 0.34
CA TYR A 114 6.28 -3.06 0.11
C TYR A 114 6.36 -3.49 -1.36
N LEU A 115 7.43 -3.09 -2.05
CA LEU A 115 7.70 -3.45 -3.45
C LEU A 115 9.11 -4.03 -3.57
N GLY A 116 9.26 -5.20 -4.18
CA GLY A 116 10.56 -5.84 -4.39
C GLY A 116 10.47 -7.16 -5.15
N ILE A 117 11.60 -7.84 -5.39
CA ILE A 117 11.65 -9.02 -6.28
C ILE A 117 11.44 -10.36 -5.53
N SER A 118 11.52 -10.41 -4.19
CA SER A 118 11.54 -11.68 -3.42
C SER A 118 10.29 -11.96 -2.56
N LYS A 119 10.01 -13.26 -2.33
CA LYS A 119 8.86 -13.82 -1.60
C LYS A 119 8.79 -13.47 -0.10
N SER A 120 9.84 -12.91 0.49
CA SER A 120 9.85 -12.45 1.88
C SER A 120 10.21 -10.96 1.95
N LEU A 121 9.17 -10.14 2.12
CA LEU A 121 9.19 -8.70 1.82
C LEU A 121 9.66 -7.80 2.97
N GLU A 122 9.58 -8.23 4.23
CA GLU A 122 9.91 -7.34 5.35
C GLU A 122 11.40 -6.98 5.44
N GLN A 123 12.30 -7.88 5.03
CA GLN A 123 13.74 -7.68 5.15
C GLN A 123 14.42 -7.23 3.85
N ASN A 124 13.77 -7.42 2.68
CA ASN A 124 14.40 -7.26 1.37
C ASN A 124 13.57 -6.45 0.36
N ALA A 125 12.54 -5.71 0.78
CA ALA A 125 11.84 -4.80 -0.14
C ALA A 125 12.83 -3.80 -0.74
N GLU A 126 12.77 -3.62 -2.07
CA GLU A 126 13.57 -2.62 -2.75
C GLU A 126 13.10 -1.22 -2.38
N GLN A 127 11.77 -1.07 -2.27
CA GLN A 127 11.12 0.19 -1.96
C GLN A 127 9.95 -0.06 -0.99
N ILE A 128 9.83 0.83 -0.01
CA ILE A 128 8.74 0.83 0.96
C ILE A 128 8.07 2.20 0.88
N TYR A 129 6.75 2.20 0.69
CA TYR A 129 5.94 3.41 0.60
C TYR A 129 4.94 3.47 1.74
N ASP A 130 4.72 4.66 2.27
CA ASP A 130 3.56 4.98 3.07
C ASP A 130 2.36 5.23 2.16
N ILE A 131 1.24 4.56 2.42
CA ILE A 131 -0.03 4.79 1.77
C ILE A 131 -0.68 6.01 2.43
N ARG A 132 -0.80 7.09 1.66
CA ARG A 132 -1.53 8.30 2.07
C ARG A 132 -3.02 8.18 1.77
N VAL A 133 -3.37 7.57 0.63
CA VAL A 133 -4.75 7.34 0.20
C VAL A 133 -4.85 6.01 -0.54
N LEU A 134 -5.86 5.20 -0.21
CA LEU A 134 -6.27 4.02 -0.97
C LEU A 134 -7.81 3.93 -1.02
N SER A 135 -8.38 4.35 -2.14
CA SER A 135 -9.82 4.29 -2.45
C SER A 135 -10.07 3.39 -3.67
N GLN A 136 -11.32 3.33 -4.14
CA GLN A 136 -11.69 2.56 -5.33
C GLN A 136 -11.06 3.12 -6.62
N ASP A 137 -10.83 4.43 -6.66
CA ASP A 137 -10.44 5.20 -7.84
C ASP A 137 -9.05 5.85 -7.72
N ARG A 138 -8.49 5.94 -6.51
CA ARG A 138 -7.27 6.70 -6.24
C ARG A 138 -6.32 5.98 -5.30
N LEU A 139 -5.05 6.04 -5.66
CA LEU A 139 -3.93 5.58 -4.84
C LEU A 139 -2.91 6.71 -4.74
N ILE A 140 -2.56 7.11 -3.52
CA ILE A 140 -1.47 8.04 -3.25
C ILE A 140 -0.49 7.37 -2.32
N ILE A 141 0.74 7.21 -2.79
CA ILE A 141 1.83 6.62 -2.04
C ILE A 141 2.98 7.61 -1.94
N GLU A 142 3.72 7.54 -0.84
CA GLU A 142 4.85 8.42 -0.59
C GLU A 142 5.99 7.64 0.02
N ARG A 143 7.23 7.96 -0.35
CA ARG A 143 8.40 7.45 0.37
C ARG A 143 9.44 8.52 0.55
N LYS A 144 10.20 8.42 1.64
CA LYS A 144 11.40 9.24 1.81
C LYS A 144 12.47 8.80 0.83
N ILE A 145 13.33 9.75 0.46
CA ILE A 145 14.58 9.44 -0.23
C ILE A 145 15.46 8.62 0.71
N ASP A 146 16.08 7.57 0.17
CA ASP A 146 17.01 6.72 0.90
C ASP A 146 18.37 6.64 0.19
N VAL A 147 19.33 5.96 0.82
CA VAL A 147 20.69 5.84 0.31
C VAL A 147 20.76 5.15 -1.07
N LYS A 148 19.81 4.27 -1.39
CA LYS A 148 19.75 3.56 -2.68
C LYS A 148 19.34 4.48 -3.83
N ASP A 149 18.76 5.65 -3.54
CA ASP A 149 18.46 6.66 -4.56
C ASP A 149 19.73 7.39 -5.06
N GLY A 150 20.82 7.33 -4.31
CA GLY A 150 22.10 7.96 -4.67
C GLY A 150 21.94 9.45 -5.02
N ASN A 151 22.53 9.87 -6.13
CA ASN A 151 22.50 11.27 -6.60
C ASN A 151 21.34 11.57 -7.57
N ARG A 152 20.29 10.76 -7.57
CA ARG A 152 19.16 10.90 -8.51
C ARG A 152 18.34 12.18 -8.27
N TYR A 153 18.34 12.69 -7.04
CA TYR A 153 17.55 13.85 -6.65
C TYR A 153 18.46 14.98 -6.13
N THR A 154 17.99 16.22 -6.26
CA THR A 154 18.67 17.38 -5.69
C THR A 154 18.63 17.31 -4.16
N SER A 155 19.61 17.93 -3.48
CA SER A 155 19.78 17.85 -2.03
C SER A 155 18.60 18.40 -1.21
N ASN A 156 17.73 19.19 -1.82
CA ASN A 156 16.53 19.74 -1.20
C ASN A 156 15.29 18.82 -1.30
N VAL A 157 15.38 17.66 -1.95
CA VAL A 157 14.28 16.68 -2.01
C VAL A 157 14.38 15.72 -0.83
N SER A 158 13.30 15.64 -0.05
CA SER A 158 13.18 14.78 1.13
C SER A 158 12.31 13.53 0.88
N SER A 159 11.30 13.63 0.02
CA SER A 159 10.39 12.54 -0.29
C SER A 159 9.83 12.61 -1.71
N ILE A 160 9.26 11.49 -2.16
CA ILE A 160 8.59 11.34 -3.44
C ILE A 160 7.16 10.92 -3.17
N LYS A 161 6.21 11.68 -3.71
CA LYS A 161 4.79 11.35 -3.73
C LYS A 161 4.40 10.90 -5.14
N ILE A 162 3.66 9.81 -5.23
CA ILE A 162 3.19 9.25 -6.50
C ILE A 162 1.68 9.10 -6.43
N ILE A 163 0.99 9.58 -7.47
CA ILE A 163 -0.46 9.57 -7.57
C ILE A 163 -0.85 8.69 -8.74
N TYR A 164 -1.74 7.74 -8.48
CA TYR A 164 -2.36 6.90 -9.48
C TYR A 164 -3.88 7.02 -9.45
N LYS A 165 -4.50 6.78 -10.60
CA LYS A 165 -5.94 6.56 -10.73
C LYS A 165 -6.23 5.13 -11.16
N LYS A 166 -7.40 4.59 -10.79
CA LYS A 166 -7.82 3.26 -11.22
C LYS A 166 -8.16 3.25 -12.71
N VAL A 167 -7.80 2.18 -13.41
CA VAL A 167 -8.26 1.91 -14.77
C VAL A 167 -9.44 0.94 -14.68
N ASN A 168 -10.59 1.37 -15.21
CA ASN A 168 -11.82 0.57 -15.27
C ASN A 168 -11.78 -0.42 -16.43
#